data_AF-A0A973DJU7-F1
#
_entry.id   AF-A0A973DJU7-F1
#
_cell.length_a   1.000
_cell.length_b   1.000
_cell.length_c   1.000
_cell.angle_alpha   90.00
_cell.angle_beta   90.00
_cell.angle_gamma   90.00
#
_symmetry.space_group_name_H-M   'P 1'
#
loop_
_entity.id
_entity.type
_entity.pdbx_description
1 polymer ?
#
loop_
_entity_poly.entity_id
_entity_poly.type
_entity_poly.pdbx_seq_one_letter_code
_entity_poly.pdbx_strand_id
1 'polypeptide(L)' 'MFEIIIRFEINNDALTIDEIDDRLFEVGFDDAIVSHYEDGKIAIELCRESISHESLVASVAVQVKAAIPSSRVLHR' A
#
# COMPACT_ATOMS: atom_id res chain seq x y z
N MET A 1 15.59 -8.60 6.32
CA MET A 1 14.23 -8.78 5.76
C MET A 1 13.17 -8.58 6.82
N PHE A 2 12.12 -7.83 6.50
CA PHE A 2 10.93 -7.66 7.35
C PHE A 2 9.68 -7.93 6.51
N GLU A 3 8.77 -8.71 7.07
CA GLU A 3 7.44 -8.97 6.53
C GLU A 3 6.44 -8.04 7.20
N ILE A 4 5.61 -7.38 6.42
CA ILE A 4 4.64 -6.41 6.91
C ILE A 4 3.30 -6.54 6.18
N ILE A 5 2.24 -6.16 6.89
CA ILE A 5 0.91 -5.96 6.31
C ILE A 5 0.44 -4.57 6.72
N ILE A 6 0.12 -3.71 5.76
CA ILE A 6 -0.40 -2.36 6.02
C ILE A 6 -1.75 -2.19 5.34
N ARG A 7 -2.69 -1.61 6.08
CA ARG A 7 -4.03 -1.30 5.56
C ARG A 7 -4.14 0.16 5.20
N PHE A 8 -4.77 0.44 4.07
CA PHE A 8 -5.06 1.79 3.61
C PHE A 8 -6.55 1.94 3.31
N GLU A 9 -7.10 3.13 3.57
CA GLU A 9 -8.35 3.60 2.98
C GLU A 9 -8.01 4.40 1.72
N ILE A 10 -8.67 4.09 0.62
CA ILE A 10 -8.46 4.70 -0.72
C ILE A 10 -9.78 5.16 -1.35
N ASN A 11 -10.87 5.11 -0.59
CA ASN A 11 -12.26 5.30 -1.03
C ASN A 11 -12.58 6.72 -1.57
N ASN A 12 -11.67 7.67 -1.49
CA ASN A 12 -11.92 9.07 -1.86
C ASN A 12 -11.57 9.39 -3.32
N ASP A 13 -10.82 8.53 -4.01
CA ASP A 13 -10.40 8.78 -5.41
C ASP A 13 -11.31 8.10 -6.46
N ALA A 14 -12.32 7.34 -6.05
CA ALA A 14 -13.19 6.54 -6.93
C ALA A 14 -12.41 5.64 -7.92
N LEU A 15 -11.21 5.20 -7.53
CA LEU A 15 -10.36 4.33 -8.34
C LEU A 15 -10.95 2.93 -8.42
N THR A 16 -10.87 2.36 -9.62
CA THR A 16 -11.10 0.94 -9.85
C THR A 16 -9.95 0.10 -9.30
N ILE A 17 -10.22 -1.19 -9.09
CA ILE A 17 -9.22 -2.18 -8.65
C ILE A 17 -7.99 -2.16 -9.58
N ASP A 18 -8.21 -2.18 -10.89
CA ASP A 18 -7.12 -2.16 -11.88
C ASP A 18 -6.28 -0.87 -11.80
N GLU A 19 -6.91 0.30 -11.64
CA GLU A 19 -6.18 1.56 -11.48
C GLU A 19 -5.34 1.62 -10.19
N ILE A 20 -5.79 0.96 -9.12
CA ILE A 20 -5.03 0.86 -7.87
C ILE A 20 -3.81 -0.02 -8.07
N ASP A 21 -3.99 -1.19 -8.68
CA ASP A 21 -2.92 -2.17 -8.90
C ASP A 21 -1.88 -1.63 -9.88
N ASP A 22 -2.29 -0.98 -10.98
CA ASP A 22 -1.39 -0.34 -11.95
C ASP A 22 -0.51 0.73 -11.29
N ARG A 23 -1.11 1.61 -10.48
CA ARG A 23 -0.37 2.68 -9.77
C ARG A 23 0.62 2.12 -8.76
N LEU A 24 0.26 1.04 -8.06
CA LEU A 24 1.15 0.38 -7.11
C LEU A 24 2.30 -0.33 -7.84
N PHE A 25 2.01 -0.99 -8.97
CA PHE A 25 3.00 -1.62 -9.83
C PHE A 25 4.03 -0.61 -10.35
N GLU A 26 3.58 0.56 -10.85
CA GLU A 26 4.44 1.62 -11.36
C GLU A 26 5.46 2.16 -10.33
N VAL A 27 5.14 2.07 -9.04
CA VAL A 27 6.04 2.48 -7.95
C VAL A 27 6.77 1.31 -7.28
N GLY A 28 6.74 0.12 -7.89
CA GLY A 28 7.54 -1.03 -7.48
C GLY A 28 6.91 -1.87 -6.38
N PHE A 29 5.60 -2.11 -6.42
CA PHE A 29 4.89 -3.10 -5.59
C PHE A 29 4.58 -4.38 -6.37
N ASP A 30 5.38 -4.71 -7.40
CA ASP A 30 5.26 -5.95 -8.17
C ASP A 30 5.56 -7.22 -7.34
N ASP A 31 6.18 -7.05 -6.18
CA ASP A 31 6.49 -8.08 -5.18
C ASP A 31 5.44 -8.20 -4.05
N ALA A 32 4.38 -7.38 -4.07
CA ALA A 32 3.40 -7.31 -3.00
C ALA A 32 2.09 -8.03 -3.35
N ILE A 33 1.42 -8.55 -2.32
CA ILE A 33 0.03 -9.01 -2.43
C ILE A 33 -0.88 -7.84 -2.05
N VAL A 34 -1.77 -7.44 -2.97
CA VAL A 34 -2.77 -6.39 -2.75
C VAL A 34 -4.15 -7.03 -2.61
N SER A 35 -4.72 -6.96 -1.41
CA SER A 35 -6.10 -7.39 -1.15
C SER A 35 -7.04 -6.20 -1.17
N HIS A 36 -8.12 -6.28 -1.95
CA HIS A 36 -9.14 -5.24 -2.09
C HIS A 36 -10.40 -5.58 -1.29
N TYR A 37 -11.00 -4.55 -0.69
CA TYR A 37 -12.23 -4.67 0.11
C TYR A 37 -13.32 -3.74 -0.43
N GLU A 38 -14.59 -4.16 -0.34
CA GLU A 38 -15.75 -3.42 -0.89
C GLU A 38 -15.94 -2.02 -0.28
N ASP A 39 -15.37 -1.76 0.90
CA ASP A 39 -15.41 -0.46 1.57
C ASP A 39 -14.22 0.45 1.21
N GLY A 40 -13.63 0.24 0.04
CA GLY A 40 -12.51 0.99 -0.52
C GLY A 40 -11.31 1.03 0.40
N LYS A 41 -11.03 -0.11 1.03
CA LYS A 41 -9.80 -0.37 1.74
C LYS A 41 -8.96 -1.35 0.94
N ILE A 42 -7.67 -1.27 1.15
CA ILE A 42 -6.72 -2.28 0.68
C ILE A 42 -5.83 -2.74 1.83
N ALA A 43 -5.34 -3.97 1.73
CA ALA A 43 -4.22 -4.45 2.52
C ALA A 43 -3.08 -4.78 1.56
N ILE A 44 -1.89 -4.26 1.86
CA ILE A 44 -0.67 -4.54 1.14
C ILE A 44 0.22 -5.39 2.04
N GLU A 45 0.51 -6.61 1.59
CA GLU A 45 1.40 -7.57 2.23
C GLU A 45 2.68 -7.70 1.40
N LEU A 46 3.84 -7.51 2.04
CA LEU A 46 5.13 -7.57 1.36
C LEU A 46 6.27 -7.95 2.32
N CYS A 47 7.38 -8.39 1.74
CA CYS A 47 8.58 -8.78 2.46
C CYS A 47 9.82 -8.15 1.81
N ARG A 48 10.47 -7.20 2.49
CA ARG A 48 11.59 -6.41 1.92
C ARG A 48 12.74 -6.24 2.91
N GLU A 49 13.92 -5.94 2.38
CA GLU A 49 15.06 -5.50 3.19
C GLU A 49 14.86 -4.08 3.71
N SER A 50 15.11 -3.89 5.00
CA SER A 50 15.00 -2.59 5.67
C SER A 50 15.86 -2.59 6.93
N ILE A 51 16.08 -1.42 7.51
CA ILE A 51 16.84 -1.23 8.76
C ILE A 51 15.96 -1.55 9.99
N SER A 52 14.63 -1.38 9.88
CA SER A 52 13.66 -1.79 10.90
C SER A 52 12.26 -1.98 10.31
N HIS A 53 11.38 -2.61 11.08
CA HIS A 53 9.96 -2.74 10.75
C HIS A 53 9.30 -1.36 10.57
N GLU A 54 9.54 -0.41 11.48
CA GLU A 54 9.00 0.95 11.43
C GLU A 54 9.50 1.73 10.22
N SER A 55 10.77 1.54 9.86
CA SER A 55 11.36 2.16 8.67
C SER A 55 10.72 1.64 7.39
N LEU A 56 10.45 0.33 7.32
CA LEU A 56 9.75 -0.27 6.18
C LEU A 56 8.30 0.24 6.09
N VAL A 57 7.58 0.26 7.22
CA VAL A 57 6.21 0.77 7.29
C VAL A 57 6.12 2.23 6.86
N ALA A 58 7.04 3.08 7.35
CA ALA A 58 7.09 4.48 6.97
C ALA A 58 7.39 4.66 5.47
N SER A 59 8.34 3.89 4.93
CA SER A 59 8.69 3.92 3.51
C SER A 59 7.51 3.53 2.62
N VAL A 60 6.81 2.44 2.95
CA VAL A 60 5.63 1.98 2.20
C VAL A 60 4.50 3.01 2.28
N ALA A 61 4.23 3.57 3.45
CA ALA A 61 3.22 4.61 3.59
C ALA A 61 3.51 5.85 2.71
N VAL A 62 4.77 6.25 2.58
CA VAL A 62 5.18 7.37 1.70
C VAL A 62 4.98 7.01 0.23
N GLN A 63 5.40 5.81 -0.19
CA GLN A 63 5.26 5.37 -1.59
C GLN A 63 3.80 5.25 -2.01
N VAL A 64 2.96 4.61 -1.17
CA VAL A 64 1.51 4.50 -1.43
C VAL A 64 0.85 5.87 -1.45
N LYS A 65 1.26 6.80 -0.59
CA LYS A 65 0.75 8.19 -0.62
C LYS A 65 1.15 8.94 -1.88
N ALA A 66 2.31 8.65 -2.44
CA ALA A 66 2.76 9.24 -3.71
C ALA A 66 1.98 8.68 -4.90
N ALA A 67 1.74 7.37 -4.94
CA ALA A 67 0.97 6.71 -6.00
C ALA A 67 -0.54 7.01 -5.94
N ILE A 68 -1.10 7.03 -4.72
CA ILE A 68 -2.52 7.25 -4.45
C ILE A 68 -2.65 8.37 -3.42
N PRO A 69 -2.75 9.64 -3.87
CA PRO A 69 -2.76 10.80 -2.98
C PRO A 69 -3.91 10.84 -1.97
N SER A 70 -5.06 10.20 -2.24
CA SER A 70 -6.13 10.10 -1.23
C SER A 70 -5.85 9.10 -0.11
N SER A 71 -4.87 8.20 -0.28
CA SER A 71 -4.67 7.08 0.63
C SER A 71 -4.44 7.53 2.08
N ARG A 72 -5.01 6.78 3.01
CA ARG A 72 -4.84 6.98 4.45
C ARG A 72 -4.52 5.65 5.14
N VAL A 73 -3.40 5.59 5.83
CA VAL A 73 -3.01 4.41 6.64
C VAL A 73 -4.04 4.18 7.74
N LEU A 74 -4.56 2.95 7.82
CA LEU A 74 -5.49 2.48 8.84
C LEU A 74 -4.71 1.61 9.84
N HIS A 75 -4.07 2.28 10.82
CA HIS A 75 -3.18 1.73 11.86
C HIS A 75 -1.76 1.34 11.42
N ARG A 76 -0.79 1.68 12.27
CA ARG A 76 0.65 1.36 12.18
C ARG A 76 1.02 0.33 13.23
#